data_AF-A0A8T5TZP1-F1
#
_entry.id   AF-A0A8T5TZP1-F1
#
_cell.length_a   1.000
_cell.length_b   1.000
_cell.length_c   1.000
_cell.angle_alpha   90.00
_cell.angle_beta   90.00
_cell.angle_gamma   90.00
#
_symmetry.space_group_name_H-M   'P 1'
#
loop_
_entity.id
_entity.type
_entity.pdbx_description
1 polymer ?
#
loop_
_entity_poly.entity_id
_entity_poly.type
_entity_poly.pdbx_seq_one_letter_code
_entity_poly.pdbx_strand_id
1 'polypeptide(L)'
;MPSTFISHQAPAILLKLKYPKKIDLTAICIGTIIPDLNLISILNRNFTHSFIGVIILTVPITILLTIIFNKYFAPLISWISLQNISILKPLRYFGLDDLKYLEKRFNKKFFLIASYSALLGGLTHILLDMPSHPHIQFFYPLIIKVPILIENINLYFGSITIFNIQLTFEIMLYSLIRRIFDLFLIPITLFLLRYIKKRNLIQKWNSSDEVIH
;
A
#
# COMPACT_ATOMS: atom_id res chain seq x y z
N MET A 1 -7.06 -9.98 -0.35
CA MET A 1 -6.41 -8.67 -0.32
C MET A 1 -7.25 -7.59 -0.96
N PRO A 2 -7.60 -6.54 -0.21
CA PRO A 2 -7.98 -5.24 -0.78
C PRO A 2 -6.96 -4.78 -1.85
N SER A 3 -7.30 -3.81 -2.67
CA SER A 3 -6.39 -3.25 -3.68
C SER A 3 -5.05 -2.84 -3.05
N THR A 4 -3.98 -3.56 -3.39
CA THR A 4 -2.61 -3.33 -2.91
C THR A 4 -2.12 -1.93 -3.26
N PHE A 5 -2.48 -1.45 -4.45
CA PHE A 5 -1.99 -0.18 -4.97
C PHE A 5 -2.74 1.04 -4.42
N ILE A 6 -3.98 0.88 -3.91
CA ILE A 6 -4.80 2.01 -3.48
C ILE A 6 -5.31 1.85 -2.04
N SER A 7 -6.02 0.77 -1.73
CA SER A 7 -6.64 0.56 -0.42
C SER A 7 -5.61 0.44 0.69
N HIS A 8 -4.54 -0.32 0.44
CA HIS A 8 -3.45 -0.50 1.42
C HIS A 8 -2.63 0.76 1.69
N GLN A 9 -2.77 1.79 0.85
CA GLN A 9 -2.06 3.06 1.04
C GLN A 9 -2.71 3.95 2.11
N ALA A 10 -4.00 3.76 2.42
CA ALA A 10 -4.72 4.58 3.39
C ALA A 10 -4.04 4.64 4.78
N PRO A 11 -3.76 3.50 5.46
CA PRO A 11 -3.09 3.55 6.77
C PRO A 11 -1.65 4.10 6.68
N ALA A 12 -0.93 3.78 5.61
CA ALA A 12 0.43 4.27 5.38
C ALA A 12 0.47 5.81 5.27
N ILE A 13 -0.46 6.38 4.51
CA ILE A 13 -0.58 7.84 4.35
C ILE A 13 -1.00 8.50 5.67
N LEU A 14 -1.96 7.91 6.41
CA LEU A 14 -2.36 8.43 7.72
C LEU A 14 -1.19 8.47 8.72
N LEU A 15 -0.37 7.41 8.74
CA LEU A 15 0.83 7.37 9.56
C LEU A 15 1.81 8.48 9.18
N LYS A 16 2.07 8.70 7.88
CA LYS A 16 2.90 9.82 7.42
C LYS A 16 2.35 11.18 7.85
N LEU A 17 1.03 11.40 7.72
CA LEU A 17 0.39 12.64 8.14
C LEU A 17 0.55 12.90 9.64
N LYS A 18 0.45 11.85 10.47
CA LYS A 18 0.63 11.94 11.92
C LYS A 18 2.09 12.17 12.32
N TYR A 19 3.04 11.57 11.60
CA TYR A 19 4.46 11.61 11.94
C TYR A 19 5.34 12.06 10.76
N PRO A 20 5.19 13.31 10.28
CA PRO A 20 5.76 13.76 9.01
C PRO A 20 7.29 13.72 8.95
N LYS A 21 7.98 13.98 10.07
CA LYS A 21 9.46 13.93 10.13
C LYS A 21 10.02 12.56 10.50
N LYS A 22 9.15 11.65 10.97
CA LYS A 22 9.53 10.32 11.42
C LYS A 22 9.00 9.23 10.50
N ILE A 23 8.42 9.49 9.35
CA ILE A 23 8.01 8.42 8.43
C ILE A 23 8.39 8.85 7.02
N ASP A 24 9.04 7.95 6.31
CA ASP A 24 9.30 8.14 4.89
C ASP A 24 8.07 7.70 4.10
N LEU A 25 7.41 8.64 3.40
CA LEU A 25 6.18 8.37 2.67
C LEU A 25 6.40 7.32 1.58
N THR A 26 7.48 7.43 0.83
CA THR A 26 7.79 6.53 -0.28
C THR A 26 8.03 5.12 0.25
N ALA A 27 8.84 4.99 1.32
CA ALA A 27 9.17 3.69 1.88
C ALA A 27 7.95 3.01 2.51
N ILE A 28 7.11 3.73 3.25
CA ILE A 28 5.91 3.12 3.84
C ILE A 28 4.91 2.67 2.77
N CYS A 29 4.72 3.45 1.70
CA CYS A 29 3.85 3.11 0.58
C CYS A 29 4.37 1.97 -0.29
N ILE A 30 5.68 1.88 -0.53
CA ILE A 30 6.27 0.74 -1.24
C ILE A 30 6.22 -0.51 -0.35
N GLY A 31 6.46 -0.35 0.96
CA GLY A 31 6.40 -1.45 1.94
C GLY A 31 5.05 -2.15 2.00
N THR A 32 3.94 -1.43 1.77
CA THR A 32 2.61 -2.05 1.67
C THR A 32 2.38 -2.81 0.36
N ILE A 33 3.24 -2.65 -0.65
CA ILE A 33 3.09 -3.30 -1.95
C ILE A 33 3.93 -4.58 -2.04
N ILE A 34 5.12 -4.61 -1.42
CA ILE A 34 6.06 -5.73 -1.58
C ILE A 34 5.50 -7.10 -1.21
N PRO A 35 4.73 -7.30 -0.11
CA PRO A 35 4.25 -8.62 0.26
C PRO A 35 3.47 -9.33 -0.87
N ASP A 36 2.80 -8.55 -1.72
CA ASP A 36 1.98 -9.01 -2.85
C ASP A 36 2.70 -9.04 -4.17
N LEU A 37 3.85 -8.37 -4.24
CA LEU A 37 4.67 -8.46 -5.41
C LEU A 37 5.20 -9.88 -5.51
N ASN A 38 4.57 -10.66 -6.40
CA ASN A 38 5.13 -11.86 -7.01
C ASN A 38 6.32 -11.49 -7.92
N LEU A 39 7.24 -10.62 -7.44
CA LEU A 39 8.49 -10.25 -8.10
C LEU A 39 9.29 -11.49 -8.50
N ILE A 40 9.12 -12.58 -7.74
CA ILE A 40 9.65 -13.89 -8.03
C ILE A 40 8.50 -14.88 -7.78
N SER A 41 7.93 -15.45 -8.83
CA SER A 41 6.87 -16.50 -8.76
C SER A 41 7.28 -17.76 -7.98
N ILE A 42 8.50 -17.78 -7.42
CA ILE A 42 9.12 -18.87 -6.68
C ILE A 42 8.94 -18.67 -5.15
N LEU A 43 8.70 -17.45 -4.69
CA LEU A 43 8.59 -17.19 -3.26
C LEU A 43 7.20 -17.58 -2.74
N ASN A 44 7.19 -18.38 -1.68
CA ASN A 44 5.96 -18.80 -1.02
C ASN A 44 5.26 -17.58 -0.40
N ARG A 45 3.98 -17.37 -0.72
CA ARG A 45 3.17 -16.30 -0.11
C ARG A 45 3.23 -16.32 1.42
N ASN A 46 3.21 -17.51 2.02
CA ASN A 46 3.32 -17.67 3.47
C ASN A 46 4.58 -17.04 4.03
N PHE A 47 5.69 -17.09 3.27
CA PHE A 47 6.91 -16.39 3.63
C PHE A 47 6.75 -14.87 3.43
N THR A 48 6.26 -14.39 2.28
CA THR A 48 6.15 -12.94 2.01
C THR A 48 5.21 -12.18 2.95
N HIS A 49 4.20 -12.86 3.50
CA HIS A 49 3.24 -12.32 4.47
C HIS A 49 3.52 -12.75 5.92
N SER A 50 4.75 -13.18 6.19
CA SER A 50 5.23 -13.45 7.53
C SER A 50 6.03 -12.29 8.08
N PHE A 51 6.13 -12.20 9.41
CA PHE A 51 6.99 -11.21 10.06
C PHE A 51 8.43 -11.32 9.57
N ILE A 52 8.94 -12.55 9.44
CA ILE A 52 10.31 -12.80 9.00
C ILE A 52 10.51 -12.42 7.52
N GLY A 53 9.51 -12.68 6.68
CA GLY A 53 9.52 -12.23 5.28
C GLY A 53 9.48 -10.72 5.16
N VAL A 54 8.75 -10.01 6.02
CA VAL A 54 8.78 -8.54 6.01
C VAL A 54 10.18 -8.03 6.32
N ILE A 55 10.87 -8.60 7.31
CA ILE A 55 12.22 -8.17 7.67
C ILE A 55 13.24 -8.53 6.59
N ILE A 56 13.24 -9.77 6.10
CA ILE A 56 14.29 -10.29 5.21
C ILE A 56 14.07 -9.86 3.75
N LEU A 57 12.82 -9.77 3.31
CA LEU A 57 12.46 -9.51 1.92
C LEU A 57 11.88 -8.11 1.73
N THR A 58 10.81 -7.76 2.47
CA THR A 58 10.12 -6.48 2.27
C THR A 58 11.04 -5.30 2.55
N VAL A 59 11.70 -5.26 3.71
CA VAL A 59 12.55 -4.11 4.08
C VAL A 59 13.67 -3.86 3.06
N PRO A 60 14.52 -4.83 2.67
CA PRO A 60 15.59 -4.58 1.71
C PRO A 60 15.07 -4.17 0.32
N ILE A 61 14.04 -4.84 -0.19
CA ILE A 61 13.46 -4.51 -1.50
C ILE A 61 12.82 -3.13 -1.46
N THR A 62 12.09 -2.79 -0.40
CA THR A 62 11.49 -1.47 -0.24
C THR A 62 12.54 -0.37 -0.23
N ILE A 63 13.66 -0.55 0.47
CA ILE A 63 14.75 0.44 0.47
C ILE A 63 15.30 0.64 -0.94
N LEU A 64 15.61 -0.46 -1.65
CA LEU A 64 16.10 -0.41 -3.02
C LEU A 64 15.11 0.31 -3.95
N LEU A 65 13.83 -0.10 -3.93
CA LEU A 65 12.79 0.51 -4.75
C LEU A 65 12.50 1.96 -4.33
N THR A 66 12.69 2.32 -3.06
CA THR A 66 12.58 3.71 -2.61
C THR A 66 13.68 4.58 -3.23
N ILE A 67 14.91 4.07 -3.33
CA ILE A 67 16.01 4.78 -3.99
C ILE A 67 15.69 4.95 -5.48
N ILE A 68 15.33 3.86 -6.16
CA ILE A 68 15.00 3.88 -7.59
C ILE A 68 13.81 4.81 -7.85
N PHE A 69 12.76 4.75 -7.03
CA PHE A 69 11.58 5.56 -7.19
C PHE A 69 11.89 7.05 -7.03
N ASN A 70 12.55 7.46 -5.94
CA ASN A 70 12.82 8.89 -5.72
C ASN A 70 13.81 9.46 -6.74
N LYS A 71 14.77 8.65 -7.23
CA LYS A 71 15.78 9.12 -8.19
C LYS A 71 15.27 9.17 -9.63
N TYR A 72 14.44 8.21 -10.05
CA TYR A 72 14.06 8.06 -11.45
C TYR A 72 12.55 8.24 -11.68
N PHE A 73 11.71 7.50 -10.96
CA PHE A 73 10.28 7.49 -11.22
C PHE A 73 9.56 8.75 -10.74
N ALA A 74 9.89 9.28 -9.57
CA ALA A 74 9.23 10.46 -9.02
C ALA A 74 9.42 11.71 -9.90
N PRO A 75 10.64 12.04 -10.37
CA PRO A 75 10.83 13.11 -11.35
C PRO A 75 10.12 12.84 -12.68
N LEU A 76 10.18 11.61 -13.19
CA LEU A 76 9.54 11.22 -14.44
C LEU A 76 8.01 11.37 -14.37
N ILE A 77 7.38 10.85 -13.32
CA ILE A 77 5.92 10.93 -13.12
C ILE A 77 5.49 12.39 -12.94
N SER A 78 6.26 13.18 -12.18
CA SER A 78 6.02 14.61 -12.04
C SER A 78 6.07 15.32 -13.40
N TRP A 79 7.10 15.06 -14.21
CA TRP A 79 7.23 15.62 -15.56
C TRP A 79 6.07 15.20 -16.49
N ILE A 80 5.67 13.93 -16.48
CA ILE A 80 4.51 13.45 -17.26
C ILE A 80 3.23 14.17 -16.80
N SER A 81 3.01 14.28 -15.49
CA SER A 81 1.79 14.89 -14.96
C SER A 81 1.64 16.37 -15.33
N LEU A 82 2.75 17.08 -15.55
CA LEU A 82 2.76 18.50 -15.95
C LEU A 82 2.40 18.73 -17.41
N GLN A 83 2.37 17.68 -18.25
CA GLN A 83 2.00 17.81 -19.65
C GLN A 83 0.55 18.31 -19.80
N ASN A 84 0.31 19.18 -20.78
CA ASN A 84 -1.01 19.80 -21.02
C ASN A 84 -1.99 18.87 -21.76
N ILE A 85 -2.12 17.64 -21.29
CA ILE A 85 -3.03 16.62 -21.86
C ILE A 85 -4.20 16.40 -20.90
N SER A 86 -5.43 16.40 -21.43
CA SER A 86 -6.65 16.32 -20.61
C SER A 86 -6.71 15.04 -19.76
N ILE A 87 -6.23 13.91 -20.31
CA ILE A 87 -6.24 12.61 -19.61
C ILE A 87 -5.29 12.58 -18.39
N LEU A 88 -4.34 13.51 -18.30
CA LEU A 88 -3.38 13.61 -17.19
C LEU A 88 -3.83 14.58 -16.10
N LYS A 89 -4.97 15.29 -16.28
CA LYS A 89 -5.55 16.17 -15.25
C LYS A 89 -5.78 15.46 -13.90
N PRO A 90 -6.26 14.20 -13.84
CA PRO A 90 -6.40 13.51 -12.56
C PRO A 90 -5.06 13.36 -11.81
N LEU A 91 -3.94 13.14 -12.52
CA LEU A 91 -2.63 12.99 -11.90
C LEU A 91 -2.22 14.27 -11.14
N ARG A 92 -2.40 15.44 -11.78
CA ARG A 92 -2.18 16.76 -11.15
C ARG A 92 -3.17 17.01 -10.02
N TYR A 93 -4.42 16.62 -10.20
CA TYR A 93 -5.46 16.80 -9.18
C TYR A 93 -5.10 16.09 -7.87
N PHE A 94 -4.51 14.89 -7.95
CA PHE A 94 -4.03 14.12 -6.80
C PHE A 94 -2.60 14.43 -6.38
N GLY A 95 -1.93 15.39 -7.03
CA GLY A 95 -0.62 15.91 -6.61
C GLY A 95 0.60 15.14 -7.08
N LEU A 96 0.48 14.34 -8.16
CA LEU A 96 1.63 13.63 -8.72
C LEU A 96 2.67 14.58 -9.35
N ASP A 97 2.29 15.82 -9.64
CA ASP A 97 3.19 16.90 -10.07
C ASP A 97 4.14 17.35 -8.95
N ASP A 98 3.79 17.13 -7.68
CA ASP A 98 4.65 17.47 -6.54
C ASP A 98 5.68 16.38 -6.23
N LEU A 99 5.67 15.23 -6.91
CA LEU A 99 6.61 14.14 -6.64
C LEU A 99 8.08 14.54 -6.88
N LYS A 100 8.34 15.55 -7.72
CA LYS A 100 9.69 16.12 -7.90
C LYS A 100 10.31 16.62 -6.59
N TYR A 101 9.50 16.96 -5.60
CA TYR A 101 9.98 17.41 -4.28
C TYR A 101 10.36 16.24 -3.35
N LEU A 102 10.24 14.98 -3.79
CA LEU A 102 10.66 13.80 -3.02
C LEU A 102 12.16 13.48 -3.14
N GLU A 103 12.97 14.43 -3.60
CA GLU A 103 14.42 14.26 -3.65
C GLU A 103 14.99 14.01 -2.24
N LYS A 104 15.90 13.02 -2.12
CA LYS A 104 16.43 12.55 -0.84
C LYS A 104 17.94 12.42 -0.89
N ARG A 105 18.57 12.75 0.25
CA ARG A 105 19.97 12.41 0.53
C ARG A 105 20.02 11.02 1.17
N PHE A 106 20.67 10.07 0.50
CA PHE A 106 20.79 8.68 0.97
C PHE A 106 21.88 8.51 2.03
N ASN A 107 21.70 9.15 3.19
CA ASN A 107 22.60 9.07 4.34
C ASN A 107 22.14 8.02 5.38
N LYS A 108 22.91 7.83 6.46
CA LYS A 108 22.56 6.88 7.54
C LYS A 108 21.17 7.11 8.12
N LYS A 109 20.75 8.38 8.28
CA LYS A 109 19.42 8.76 8.78
C LYS A 109 18.33 8.29 7.81
N PHE A 110 18.52 8.45 6.51
CA PHE A 110 17.60 7.93 5.49
C PHE A 110 17.42 6.41 5.64
N PHE A 111 18.51 5.63 5.70
CA PHE A 111 18.40 4.17 5.79
C PHE A 111 17.65 3.72 7.05
N LEU A 112 17.89 4.38 8.19
CA LEU A 112 17.17 4.09 9.43
C LEU A 112 15.67 4.38 9.28
N ILE A 113 15.32 5.57 8.77
CA ILE A 113 13.91 6.00 8.59
C ILE A 113 13.19 5.12 7.57
N ALA A 114 13.83 4.85 6.44
CA ALA A 114 13.28 4.00 5.39
C ALA A 114 13.07 2.57 5.89
N SER A 115 14.00 2.02 6.68
CA SER A 115 13.89 0.64 7.19
C SER A 115 12.67 0.43 8.08
N TYR A 116 12.47 1.27 9.09
CA TYR A 116 11.29 1.10 9.95
C TYR A 116 10.00 1.55 9.24
N SER A 117 10.06 2.50 8.30
CA SER A 117 8.88 2.88 7.49
C SER A 117 8.46 1.72 6.59
N ALA A 118 9.43 1.02 5.99
CA ALA A 118 9.19 -0.19 5.20
C ALA A 118 8.61 -1.33 6.05
N LEU A 119 9.17 -1.55 7.25
CA LEU A 119 8.64 -2.52 8.21
C LEU A 119 7.19 -2.20 8.58
N LEU A 120 6.89 -0.94 8.94
CA LEU A 120 5.53 -0.51 9.21
C LEU A 120 4.62 -0.71 8.01
N GLY A 121 5.06 -0.40 6.79
CA GLY A 121 4.32 -0.64 5.57
C GLY A 121 3.95 -2.12 5.40
N GLY A 122 4.94 -3.02 5.47
CA GLY A 122 4.71 -4.46 5.35
C GLY A 122 3.82 -5.02 6.48
N LEU A 123 3.94 -4.51 7.70
CA LEU A 123 3.05 -4.88 8.80
C LEU A 123 1.62 -4.40 8.58
N THR A 124 1.43 -3.15 8.14
CA THR A 124 0.08 -2.64 7.83
C THR A 124 -0.59 -3.41 6.70
N HIS A 125 0.19 -3.90 5.73
CA HIS A 125 -0.29 -4.81 4.69
C HIS A 125 -0.86 -6.08 5.32
N ILE A 126 -0.05 -6.82 6.07
CA ILE A 126 -0.47 -8.10 6.67
C ILE A 126 -1.69 -7.90 7.60
N LEU A 127 -1.72 -6.80 8.37
CA LEU A 127 -2.83 -6.49 9.26
C LEU A 127 -4.14 -6.22 8.50
N LEU A 128 -4.09 -5.50 7.38
CA LEU A 128 -5.26 -5.26 6.53
C LEU A 128 -5.74 -6.53 5.83
N ASP A 129 -4.81 -7.44 5.57
CA ASP A 129 -5.08 -8.71 4.93
C ASP A 129 -5.68 -9.76 5.85
N MET A 130 -5.34 -9.70 7.14
CA MET A 130 -5.74 -10.67 8.14
C MET A 130 -7.24 -11.01 8.13
N PRO A 131 -8.18 -10.05 8.01
CA PRO A 131 -9.62 -10.36 7.97
C PRO A 131 -10.10 -10.88 6.62
N SER A 132 -9.25 -10.95 5.59
CA SER A 132 -9.61 -11.40 4.24
C SER A 132 -9.00 -12.76 3.88
N HIS A 133 -8.32 -13.44 4.83
CA HIS A 133 -7.63 -14.71 4.59
C HIS A 133 -7.92 -15.72 5.71
N PRO A 134 -8.03 -17.02 5.38
CA PRO A 134 -8.42 -18.05 6.35
C PRO A 134 -7.30 -18.44 7.34
N HIS A 135 -6.06 -18.01 7.10
CA HIS A 135 -4.91 -18.36 7.95
C HIS A 135 -3.99 -17.17 8.18
N ILE A 136 -3.41 -17.09 9.38
CA ILE A 136 -2.42 -16.07 9.73
C ILE A 136 -1.04 -16.55 9.29
N GLN A 137 -0.50 -15.90 8.26
CA GLN A 137 0.84 -16.18 7.74
C GLN A 137 1.96 -15.51 8.56
N PHE A 138 1.58 -14.63 9.50
CA PHE A 138 2.49 -13.81 10.31
C PHE A 138 3.61 -14.62 11.00
N PHE A 139 3.29 -15.81 11.51
CA PHE A 139 4.19 -16.63 12.32
C PHE A 139 4.94 -17.72 11.53
N TYR A 140 4.90 -17.71 10.19
CA TYR A 140 5.64 -18.68 9.37
C TYR A 140 7.10 -18.82 9.83
N PRO A 141 7.65 -20.06 9.92
CA PRO A 141 7.07 -21.32 9.48
C PRO A 141 6.08 -21.98 10.46
N LEU A 142 5.87 -21.40 11.64
CA LEU A 142 4.89 -21.90 12.62
C LEU A 142 3.48 -21.58 12.12
N ILE A 143 2.75 -22.61 11.70
CA ILE A 143 1.36 -22.47 11.27
C ILE A 143 0.48 -22.42 12.52
N ILE A 144 0.17 -21.21 12.98
CA ILE A 144 -0.89 -21.02 13.98
C ILE A 144 -2.22 -20.98 13.23
N LYS A 145 -2.97 -22.08 13.28
CA LYS A 145 -4.37 -22.08 12.85
C LYS A 145 -5.14 -21.17 13.79
N VAL A 146 -5.60 -20.03 13.28
CA VAL A 146 -6.50 -19.18 14.05
C VAL A 146 -7.89 -19.78 13.98
N PRO A 147 -8.54 -20.11 15.11
CA PRO A 147 -9.64 -21.05 15.05
C PRO A 147 -10.95 -20.51 14.45
N ILE A 148 -11.08 -19.22 14.10
CA ILE A 148 -12.41 -18.60 14.25
C ILE A 148 -12.95 -17.72 13.12
N LEU A 149 -12.19 -17.16 12.18
CA LEU A 149 -12.79 -16.05 11.42
C LEU A 149 -13.55 -16.43 10.14
N ILE A 150 -12.97 -17.02 9.10
CA ILE A 150 -13.66 -17.06 7.80
C ILE A 150 -13.14 -18.22 6.92
N GLU A 151 -13.40 -19.47 7.29
CA GLU A 151 -13.17 -20.58 6.35
C GLU A 151 -14.43 -20.82 5.51
N ASN A 152 -14.31 -20.55 4.20
CA ASN A 152 -15.22 -20.96 3.11
C ASN A 152 -16.73 -20.77 3.35
N ILE A 153 -17.12 -19.74 4.10
CA ILE A 153 -18.53 -19.39 4.22
C ILE A 153 -19.00 -18.77 2.90
N ASN A 154 -19.80 -19.53 2.16
CA ASN A 154 -20.53 -19.04 0.99
C ASN A 154 -21.82 -18.36 1.47
N LEU A 155 -21.96 -17.08 1.17
CA LEU A 155 -23.20 -16.34 1.37
C LEU A 155 -24.02 -16.42 0.07
N TYR A 156 -25.21 -17.01 0.17
CA TYR A 156 -26.15 -17.11 -0.92
C TYR A 156 -27.15 -15.95 -0.86
N PHE A 157 -27.25 -15.17 -1.95
CA PHE A 157 -28.15 -14.02 -2.05
C PHE A 157 -29.40 -14.29 -2.90
N GLY A 158 -29.59 -15.52 -3.37
CA GLY A 158 -30.69 -15.90 -4.25
C GLY A 158 -30.21 -16.41 -5.60
N SER A 159 -31.18 -16.83 -6.42
CA SER A 159 -30.96 -17.18 -7.83
C SER A 159 -32.04 -16.57 -8.69
N ILE A 160 -31.65 -16.09 -9.86
CA ILE A 160 -32.57 -15.61 -10.89
C ILE A 160 -32.52 -16.59 -12.05
N THR A 161 -33.70 -17.04 -12.49
CA THR A 161 -33.82 -17.86 -13.69
C THR A 161 -34.21 -16.95 -14.85
N ILE A 162 -33.36 -16.86 -15.88
CA ILE A 162 -33.66 -16.12 -17.11
C ILE A 162 -33.71 -17.15 -18.24
N PHE A 163 -34.89 -17.29 -18.86
CA PHE A 163 -35.21 -18.41 -19.75
C PHE A 163 -35.00 -19.77 -19.04
N ASN A 164 -33.97 -20.53 -19.43
CA ASN A 164 -33.57 -21.81 -18.82
C ASN A 164 -32.20 -21.75 -18.12
N ILE A 165 -31.63 -20.56 -17.92
CA ILE A 165 -30.34 -20.38 -17.23
C ILE A 165 -30.62 -19.95 -15.79
N GLN A 166 -30.18 -20.76 -14.83
CA GLN A 166 -30.20 -20.41 -13.41
C GLN A 166 -28.89 -19.71 -13.05
N LEU A 167 -28.98 -18.42 -12.71
CA LEU A 167 -27.86 -17.63 -12.20
C LEU A 167 -27.95 -17.61 -10.68
N THR A 168 -26.99 -18.24 -10.00
CA THR A 168 -26.85 -18.17 -8.53
C THR A 168 -25.94 -17.02 -8.14
N PHE A 169 -26.37 -16.23 -7.16
CA PHE A 169 -25.57 -15.13 -6.61
C PHE A 169 -24.95 -15.57 -5.30
N GLU A 170 -23.74 -16.12 -5.39
CA GLU A 170 -22.96 -16.54 -4.23
C GLU A 170 -21.69 -15.69 -4.11
N ILE A 171 -21.34 -15.30 -2.88
CA ILE A 171 -20.04 -14.70 -2.59
C ILE A 171 -19.41 -15.40 -1.39
N MET A 172 -18.11 -15.66 -1.47
CA MET A 172 -17.35 -16.05 -0.30
C MET A 172 -17.24 -14.86 0.66
N LEU A 173 -17.45 -15.08 1.96
CA LEU A 173 -17.42 -14.04 2.99
C LEU A 173 -16.13 -13.21 2.96
N TYR A 174 -14.96 -13.85 2.76
CA TYR A 174 -13.69 -13.13 2.66
C TYR A 174 -13.62 -12.21 1.43
N SER A 175 -14.30 -12.58 0.33
CA SER A 175 -14.39 -11.74 -0.87
C SER A 175 -15.31 -10.55 -0.64
N LEU A 176 -16.37 -10.70 0.14
CA LEU A 176 -17.22 -9.60 0.57
C LEU A 176 -16.45 -8.62 1.46
N ILE A 177 -15.75 -9.11 2.48
CA ILE A 177 -14.94 -8.29 3.39
C ILE A 177 -13.89 -7.49 2.62
N ARG A 178 -13.19 -8.14 1.67
CA ARG A 178 -12.28 -7.45 0.76
C ARG A 178 -12.95 -6.30 0.01
N ARG A 179 -14.12 -6.53 -0.60
CA ARG A 179 -14.85 -5.50 -1.36
C ARG A 179 -15.30 -4.35 -0.45
N ILE A 180 -15.71 -4.65 0.78
CA ILE A 180 -16.05 -3.64 1.79
C ILE A 180 -14.82 -2.79 2.12
N PHE A 181 -13.66 -3.40 2.36
CA PHE A 181 -12.43 -2.65 2.57
C PHE A 181 -12.08 -1.75 1.39
N ASP A 182 -12.19 -2.24 0.16
CA ASP A 182 -11.94 -1.41 -1.04
C ASP A 182 -12.93 -0.23 -1.13
N LEU A 183 -14.21 -0.49 -0.87
CA LEU A 183 -15.25 0.54 -0.90
C LEU A 183 -14.96 1.69 0.07
N PHE A 184 -14.38 1.41 1.24
CA PHE A 184 -14.05 2.43 2.24
C PHE A 184 -12.64 3.02 2.06
N LEU A 185 -11.63 2.18 1.84
CA LEU A 185 -10.23 2.61 1.85
C LEU A 185 -9.83 3.33 0.56
N ILE A 186 -10.41 3.01 -0.61
CA ILE A 186 -10.12 3.74 -1.85
C ILE A 186 -10.52 5.22 -1.74
N PRO A 187 -11.76 5.58 -1.37
CA PRO A 187 -12.14 6.97 -1.16
C PRO A 187 -11.27 7.69 -0.12
N ILE A 188 -10.90 7.00 0.97
CA ILE A 188 -10.02 7.55 2.00
C ILE A 188 -8.65 7.86 1.40
N THR A 189 -8.00 6.93 0.70
CA THR A 189 -6.71 7.17 0.03
C THR A 189 -6.78 8.35 -0.92
N LEU A 190 -7.82 8.42 -1.77
CA LEU A 190 -8.00 9.52 -2.72
C LEU A 190 -8.20 10.87 -2.01
N PHE A 191 -8.99 10.89 -0.94
CA PHE A 191 -9.18 12.07 -0.10
C PHE A 191 -7.86 12.52 0.53
N LEU A 192 -7.07 11.60 1.08
CA LEU A 192 -5.79 11.91 1.71
C LEU A 192 -4.76 12.43 0.70
N LEU A 193 -4.69 11.85 -0.50
CA LEU A 193 -3.85 12.37 -1.60
C LEU A 193 -4.26 13.80 -1.97
N ARG A 194 -5.57 14.04 -2.10
CA ARG A 194 -6.09 15.40 -2.37
C ARG A 194 -5.78 16.37 -1.23
N TYR A 195 -5.86 15.93 0.01
CA TYR A 195 -5.52 16.72 1.19
C TYR A 195 -4.03 17.10 1.20
N ILE A 196 -3.14 16.14 0.91
CA ILE A 196 -1.69 16.35 0.77
C ILE A 196 -1.41 17.41 -0.29
N LYS A 197 -2.02 17.28 -1.48
CA LYS A 197 -1.88 18.24 -2.58
C LYS A 197 -2.38 19.63 -2.18
N LYS A 198 -3.62 19.74 -1.69
CA LYS A 198 -4.23 21.05 -1.35
C LYS A 198 -3.42 21.84 -0.32
N ARG A 199 -2.65 21.16 0.53
CA ARG A 199 -1.82 21.80 1.57
C ARG A 199 -0.32 21.88 1.25
N ASN A 200 0.09 21.47 0.04
CA ASN A 200 1.48 21.39 -0.41
C ASN A 200 2.37 20.64 0.60
N LEU A 201 1.88 19.52 1.15
CA LEU A 201 2.58 18.84 2.25
C LEU A 201 3.87 18.16 1.81
N ILE A 202 3.94 17.62 0.59
CA ILE A 202 5.17 16.99 0.07
C ILE A 202 6.32 17.99 0.09
N GLN A 203 6.08 19.20 -0.41
CA GLN A 203 7.09 20.27 -0.39
C GLN A 203 7.47 20.64 1.04
N LYS A 204 6.49 20.86 1.94
CA LYS A 204 6.75 21.24 3.34
C LYS A 204 7.55 20.21 4.12
N TRP A 205 7.33 18.91 3.86
CA TRP A 205 8.05 17.85 4.54
C TRP A 205 9.52 17.84 4.17
N ASN A 206 9.85 18.09 2.89
CA ASN A 206 11.22 17.99 2.39
C ASN A 206 11.98 19.33 2.41
N SER A 207 11.30 20.48 2.38
CA SER A 207 11.95 21.80 2.50
C SER A 207 12.46 22.10 3.91
N SER A 208 11.94 21.41 4.94
CA SER A 208 12.32 21.65 6.34
C SER A 208 13.61 20.96 6.78
N ASP A 209 14.19 20.09 5.95
CA ASP A 209 15.45 19.38 6.23
C ASP A 209 16.70 20.18 5.81
N GLU A 210 16.56 21.35 5.18
CA GLU A 210 17.68 22.24 4.82
C GLU A 210 18.21 23.09 6.00
N VAL A 211 17.55 23.09 7.16
CA VAL A 211 17.88 23.99 8.29
C VAL A 211 18.69 23.30 9.41
N ILE A 212 19.09 22.04 9.25
CA ILE A 212 19.92 21.35 10.25
C ILE A 212 21.25 20.96 9.61
N HIS A 213 22.12 21.96 9.52
CA HIS A 213 23.55 21.82 9.27
C HIS A 213 24.32 22.01 10.57
#